data_AF-A0A4W3H104-F1
#
_entry.id   AF-A0A4W3H104-F1
#
_cell.length_a   1.000
_cell.length_b   1.000
_cell.length_c   1.000
_cell.angle_alpha   90.00
_cell.angle_beta   90.00
_cell.angle_gamma   90.00
#
_symmetry.space_group_name_H-M   'P 1'
#
loop_
_entity.id
_entity.type
_entity.pdbx_description
1 polymer ?
#
loop_
_entity_poly.entity_id
_entity_poly.type
_entity_poly.pdbx_seq_one_letter_code
_entity_poly.pdbx_strand_id
1 'polypeptide(L)'
;MSPSCLPTGEDPLDSLNEHSVDSVAGVLKLYFRGLSRPIFPKEKFADFMTCVQTENLLERAYQIKKVIGTLPSAIRVVMRYLFAFLNQ
;
A
#
# COMPACT_ATOMS: atom_id res chain seq x y z
N MET A 1 -40.65 -19.51 -29.99
CA MET A 1 -40.11 -18.28 -29.40
C MET A 1 -39.32 -18.70 -28.16
N SER A 2 -38.00 -18.76 -28.25
CA SER A 2 -37.13 -19.18 -27.15
C SER A 2 -37.03 -18.06 -26.11
N PRO A 3 -37.14 -18.33 -24.79
CA PRO A 3 -36.81 -17.33 -23.80
C PRO A 3 -35.28 -17.26 -23.65
N SER A 4 -34.82 -16.02 -23.63
CA SER A 4 -33.44 -15.58 -23.69
C SER A 4 -32.66 -15.86 -22.40
N CYS A 5 -31.40 -16.24 -22.58
CA CYS A 5 -30.21 -15.92 -21.78
C CYS A 5 -30.42 -15.50 -20.31
N LEU A 6 -30.10 -16.39 -19.38
CA LEU A 6 -29.51 -16.00 -18.10
C LEU A 6 -27.99 -15.94 -18.29
N PRO A 7 -27.34 -14.76 -18.15
CA PRO A 7 -25.90 -14.72 -18.06
C PRO A 7 -25.47 -15.44 -16.78
N THR A 8 -24.40 -16.21 -16.94
CA THR A 8 -23.69 -17.00 -15.94
C THR A 8 -23.52 -16.27 -14.62
N GLY A 9 -23.75 -17.00 -13.52
CA GLY A 9 -23.66 -16.55 -12.13
C GLY A 9 -22.57 -15.51 -11.86
N GLU A 10 -23.01 -14.27 -11.73
CA GLU A 10 -22.28 -13.23 -11.02
C GLU A 10 -22.62 -13.38 -9.54
N ASP A 11 -21.65 -13.84 -8.75
CA ASP A 11 -21.75 -13.93 -7.30
C ASP A 11 -21.85 -12.48 -6.76
N PRO A 12 -22.96 -12.07 -6.11
CA PRO A 12 -23.14 -10.70 -5.62
C PRO A 12 -22.22 -10.34 -4.44
N LEU A 13 -21.29 -11.23 -4.09
CA LEU A 13 -20.30 -11.06 -3.04
C LEU A 13 -18.94 -10.56 -3.55
N ASP A 14 -18.63 -10.70 -4.84
CA ASP A 14 -17.35 -10.23 -5.38
C ASP A 14 -17.24 -8.69 -5.36
N SER A 15 -18.34 -7.99 -5.64
CA SER A 15 -18.41 -6.52 -5.61
C SER A 15 -18.43 -5.92 -4.20
N LEU A 16 -18.80 -6.71 -3.18
CA LEU A 16 -18.82 -6.27 -1.78
C LEU A 16 -17.43 -6.23 -1.16
N ASN A 17 -16.51 -7.06 -1.65
CA ASN A 17 -15.16 -7.14 -1.11
C ASN A 17 -14.29 -5.95 -1.56
N GLU A 18 -14.40 -5.55 -2.84
CA GLU A 18 -13.67 -4.42 -3.44
C GLU A 18 -14.04 -3.09 -2.75
N HIS A 19 -15.34 -2.84 -2.56
CA HIS A 19 -15.83 -1.64 -1.90
C HIS A 19 -15.43 -1.53 -0.41
N SER A 20 -15.21 -2.66 0.27
CA SER A 20 -14.76 -2.66 1.67
C SER A 20 -13.28 -2.30 1.79
N VAL A 21 -12.48 -2.71 0.82
CA VAL A 21 -11.04 -2.57 0.81
C VAL A 21 -10.61 -1.12 0.55
N ASP A 22 -11.19 -0.46 -0.46
CA ASP A 22 -10.95 0.97 -0.72
C ASP A 22 -11.44 1.86 0.43
N SER A 23 -12.54 1.46 1.07
CA SER A 23 -13.07 2.15 2.25
C SER A 23 -12.14 2.03 3.45
N VAL A 24 -11.58 0.85 3.72
CA VAL A 24 -10.59 0.63 4.79
C VAL A 24 -9.29 1.37 4.50
N ALA A 25 -8.81 1.37 3.26
CA ALA A 25 -7.64 2.16 2.86
C ALA A 25 -7.89 3.67 3.03
N GLY A 26 -9.09 4.15 2.73
CA GLY A 26 -9.52 5.52 2.96
C GLY A 26 -9.50 5.91 4.44
N VAL A 27 -10.04 5.06 5.32
CA VAL A 27 -10.03 5.27 6.78
C VAL A 27 -8.61 5.21 7.33
N LEU A 28 -7.79 4.27 6.88
CA LEU A 28 -6.39 4.15 7.28
C LEU A 28 -5.59 5.40 6.87
N LYS A 29 -5.81 5.90 5.65
CA LYS A 29 -5.20 7.14 5.15
C LYS A 29 -5.66 8.36 5.94
N LEU A 30 -6.94 8.43 6.33
CA LEU A 30 -7.49 9.48 7.19
C LEU A 30 -6.90 9.42 8.61
N TYR A 31 -6.75 8.23 9.17
CA TYR A 31 -6.11 8.01 10.47
C TYR A 31 -4.66 8.49 10.46
N PHE A 32 -3.90 8.16 9.41
CA PHE A 32 -2.53 8.63 9.24
C PHE A 32 -2.43 10.16 9.07
N ARG A 33 -3.44 10.78 8.45
CA ARG A 33 -3.53 12.23 8.27
C ARG A 33 -3.93 12.97 9.54
N GLY A 34 -4.74 12.35 10.40
CA GLY A 34 -5.25 12.93 11.65
C GLY A 34 -4.25 12.91 12.81
N LEU A 35 -3.12 12.22 12.69
CA LEU A 35 -2.09 12.18 13.72
C LEU A 35 -1.32 13.50 13.77
N SER A 36 -1.24 14.10 14.96
CA SER A 36 -0.51 15.34 15.23
C SER A 36 0.99 15.26 14.96
N ARG A 37 1.53 14.04 14.86
CA ARG A 37 2.89 13.76 14.37
C ARG A 37 2.78 12.88 13.11
N PRO A 38 3.33 13.31 11.96
CA PRO A 38 3.23 12.54 10.73
C PRO A 38 3.88 11.17 10.94
N ILE A 39 3.18 10.10 10.55
CA ILE A 39 3.70 8.72 10.67
C ILE A 39 5.00 8.57 9.90
N PHE A 40 5.14 9.23 8.75
CA PHE A 40 6.37 9.19 7.98
C PHE A 40 7.27 10.38 8.33
N PRO A 41 8.50 10.16 8.80
CA PRO A 41 9.47 11.23 8.96
C PRO A 41 9.71 11.86 7.58
N LYS A 42 9.35 13.13 7.41
CA LYS A 42 9.56 13.85 6.13
C LYS A 42 11.02 13.83 5.71
N GLU A 43 11.92 13.84 6.69
CA GLU A 43 13.37 13.78 6.53
C GLU A 43 13.81 12.50 5.79
N LYS A 44 13.10 11.38 5.97
CA LYS A 44 13.42 10.11 5.32
C LYS A 44 12.96 10.03 3.87
N PHE A 45 12.06 10.91 3.45
CA PHE A 45 11.63 10.97 2.07
C PHE A 45 12.80 11.35 1.13
N ALA A 46 13.65 12.29 1.56
CA ALA A 46 14.85 12.66 0.80
C ALA A 46 15.81 11.46 0.64
N ASP A 47 16.07 10.70 1.72
CA ASP A 47 16.89 9.48 1.68
C ASP A 47 16.36 8.48 0.63
N PHE A 48 15.03 8.28 0.56
CA PHE A 48 14.41 7.41 -0.44
C PHE A 48 14.57 7.96 -1.87
N MET A 49 14.39 9.26 -2.10
CA MET A 49 14.56 9.86 -3.42
C MET A 49 15.99 9.70 -3.93
N THR A 50 16.99 9.83 -3.06
CA THR A 50 18.39 9.55 -3.41
C THR A 50 18.59 8.09 -3.81
N CYS A 51 17.97 7.12 -3.10
CA CYS A 51 18.06 5.72 -3.49
C CYS A 51 17.47 5.44 -4.88
N VAL A 52 16.37 6.11 -5.24
CA VAL A 52 15.68 5.89 -6.53
C VAL A 52 16.53 6.34 -7.73
N GLN A 53 17.40 7.34 -7.53
CA GLN A 53 18.34 7.82 -8.55
C GLN A 53 19.47 6.82 -8.84
N THR A 54 19.67 5.80 -8.01
CA THR A 54 20.65 4.75 -8.27
C THR A 54 20.20 3.84 -9.42
N GLU A 55 20.99 3.79 -10.49
CA GLU A 55 20.70 2.99 -11.68
C GLU A 55 20.80 1.47 -11.43
N ASN A 56 21.79 1.07 -10.63
CA ASN A 56 21.98 -0.34 -10.31
C ASN A 56 20.88 -0.85 -9.36
N LEU A 57 20.10 -1.82 -9.81
CA LEU A 57 18.96 -2.38 -9.07
C LEU A 57 19.35 -3.03 -7.74
N LEU A 58 20.50 -3.72 -7.69
CA LEU A 58 20.96 -4.40 -6.48
C LEU A 58 21.42 -3.38 -5.44
N GLU A 59 22.20 -2.39 -5.85
CA GLU A 59 22.64 -1.30 -4.99
C GLU A 59 21.45 -0.48 -4.49
N ARG A 60 20.50 -0.18 -5.38
CA ARG A 60 19.25 0.50 -5.03
C ARG A 60 18.46 -0.28 -3.98
N ALA A 61 18.27 -1.59 -4.17
CA ALA A 61 17.56 -2.43 -3.22
C ALA A 61 18.27 -2.46 -1.85
N TYR A 62 19.60 -2.52 -1.84
CA TYR A 62 20.40 -2.44 -0.63
C TYR A 62 20.21 -1.11 0.11
N GLN A 63 20.32 0.02 -0.59
CA GLN A 63 20.14 1.35 -0.02
C GLN A 63 18.71 1.56 0.51
N ILE A 64 17.69 1.14 -0.24
CA ILE A 64 16.28 1.17 0.22
C ILE A 64 16.12 0.35 1.51
N LYS A 65 16.68 -0.86 1.57
CA LYS A 65 16.63 -1.71 2.77
C LYS A 65 17.31 -1.04 3.97
N LYS A 66 18.43 -0.33 3.75
CA LYS A 66 19.13 0.44 4.77
C LYS A 66 18.27 1.58 5.31
N VAL A 67 17.65 2.37 4.43
CA VAL A 67 16.75 3.48 4.83
C VAL A 67 15.55 2.94 5.59
N ILE A 68 14.90 1.86 5.11
CA ILE A 68 13.80 1.19 5.82
C ILE A 68 14.25 0.73 7.21
N GLY A 69 15.48 0.23 7.34
CA GLY A 69 16.07 -0.18 8.61
C GLY A 69 16.15 0.94 9.66
N THR A 70 16.26 2.20 9.22
CA THR A 70 16.31 3.38 10.10
C THR A 70 14.93 3.89 10.55
N LEU A 71 13.84 3.35 9.99
CA LEU A 71 12.49 3.76 10.35
C LEU A 71 12.04 3.11 11.68
N PRO A 72 11.24 3.83 12.50
CA PRO A 72 10.52 3.26 13.64
C PRO A 72 9.81 1.94 13.33
N SER A 73 9.77 1.04 14.32
CA SER A 73 9.15 -0.29 14.18
C SER A 73 7.70 -0.22 13.67
N ALA A 74 6.89 0.71 14.21
CA ALA A 74 5.50 0.89 13.81
C ALA A 74 5.35 1.19 12.31
N ILE A 75 6.22 2.01 11.74
CA ILE A 75 6.19 2.38 10.31
C ILE A 75 6.56 1.18 9.45
N ARG A 76 7.58 0.41 9.85
CA ARG A 76 7.97 -0.81 9.12
C ARG A 76 6.85 -1.85 9.10
N VAL A 77 6.08 -1.95 10.19
CA VAL A 77 4.90 -2.83 10.26
C VAL A 77 3.83 -2.36 9.27
N VAL A 78 3.46 -1.07 9.31
CA VAL A 78 2.50 -0.49 8.37
C VAL A 78 2.93 -0.67 6.91
N MET A 79 4.18 -0.36 6.56
CA MET A 79 4.69 -0.55 5.20
C MET A 79 4.61 -2.01 4.76
N ARG A 80 4.89 -2.97 5.65
CA ARG A 80 4.83 -4.40 5.32
C ARG A 80 3.41 -4.84 4.99
N TYR A 81 2.42 -4.43 5.78
CA TYR A 81 1.01 -4.71 5.51
C TYR A 81 0.53 -3.97 4.25
N LEU A 82 0.94 -2.73 4.05
CA LEU A 82 0.59 -1.96 2.86
C LEU A 82 1.14 -2.60 1.58
N PHE A 83 2.42 -3.00 1.57
CA PHE A 83 3.02 -3.65 0.41
C PHE A 83 2.47 -5.06 0.19
N ALA A 84 2.19 -5.82 1.26
CA ALA A 84 1.54 -7.12 1.12
C ALA A 84 0.13 -6.99 0.52
N PHE A 85 -0.59 -5.94 0.92
CA PHE A 85 -1.91 -5.63 0.39
C PHE A 85 -1.87 -5.20 -1.09
N LEU A 86 -0.90 -4.36 -1.49
CA LEU A 86 -0.76 -3.91 -2.88
C LEU A 86 -0.18 -4.96 -3.85
N ASN A 87 0.31 -6.08 -3.32
CA ASN A 87 0.92 -7.17 -4.08
C ASN A 87 0.05 -8.44 -4.08
N GLN A 88 -1.24 -8.30 -3.72
CA GLN A 88 -2.32 -9.22 -4.07
C GLN A 88 -3.02 -8.72 -5.32
#